data_AF-A0A0C2S187-F1
#
_entry.id   AF-A0A0C2S187-F1
#
_cell.length_a   1.000
_cell.length_b   1.000
_cell.length_c   1.000
_cell.angle_alpha   90.00
_cell.angle_beta   90.00
_cell.angle_gamma   90.00
#
_symmetry.space_group_name_H-M   'P 1'
#
loop_
_entity.id
_entity.type
_entity.pdbx_description
1 polymer ?
#
loop_
_entity_poly.entity_id
_entity_poly.type
_entity_poly.pdbx_seq_one_letter_code
_entity_poly.pdbx_strand_id
1 'polypeptide(L)'
;LSEWLSFRQSSLDELLRHDGLGSFLGRNVCHTCSEAGGVFKCPDCFNGSLLRCQRCLVDIHKVHPLHRVERWNGSFFEKTTLKAVGLRIQLGHDGDPCPCPSSGPRDFCVVDSSGIHQIAVDFCDCGTNSFTVSRVQVLRAGWFPATFNRPKTVFTFDCLDKFHQLTLQSKISMFDYYQTLLCLTDNVRLEKVAYRYPEFHQVFRIWRGLLMLKRAGRGQDPAGVDATGQGELAVECPACPHPGRNLPDGWDIPGPLSFIYTDFIAVDGNFKLKQKDRGIRDPELAPGWAYFVKEEPYQEFLKDYVDQTEVRTRCS
;
A
#
# COMPACT_ATOMS: atom_id res chain seq x y z
N LEU A 1 22.32 6.83 -30.13
CA LEU A 1 21.35 6.03 -30.93
C LEU A 1 22.00 5.30 -32.10
N SER A 2 22.86 5.93 -32.91
CA SER A 2 23.55 5.25 -34.03
C SER A 2 24.42 4.07 -33.58
N GLU A 3 25.12 4.19 -32.46
CA GLU A 3 25.86 3.08 -31.83
C GLU A 3 24.93 1.94 -31.38
N TRP A 4 23.75 2.24 -30.82
CA TRP A 4 22.80 1.20 -30.41
C TRP A 4 22.33 0.33 -31.58
N LEU A 5 22.34 0.85 -32.82
CA LEU A 5 21.94 0.07 -34.00
C LEU A 5 22.82 -1.16 -34.22
N SER A 6 24.13 -1.08 -33.93
CA SER A 6 25.03 -2.24 -34.04
C SER A 6 24.79 -3.28 -32.95
N PHE A 7 24.25 -2.88 -31.80
CA PHE A 7 23.94 -3.75 -30.67
C PHE A 7 22.47 -4.22 -30.64
N ARG A 8 21.62 -3.78 -31.57
CA ARG A 8 20.18 -4.06 -31.53
C ARG A 8 19.87 -5.55 -31.52
N GLN A 9 20.52 -6.33 -32.39
CA GLN A 9 20.24 -7.76 -32.50
C GLN A 9 20.69 -8.50 -31.25
N SER A 10 21.93 -8.29 -30.80
CA SER A 10 22.43 -8.93 -29.59
C SER A 10 21.64 -8.52 -28.35
N SER A 11 21.15 -7.28 -28.27
CA SER A 11 20.26 -6.84 -27.20
C SER A 11 18.92 -7.58 -27.23
N LEU A 12 18.34 -7.78 -28.42
CA LEU A 12 17.10 -8.56 -28.56
C LEU A 12 17.32 -10.03 -28.18
N ASP A 13 18.44 -10.62 -28.60
CA ASP A 13 18.78 -12.02 -28.27
C ASP A 13 18.91 -12.20 -26.74
N GLU A 14 19.55 -11.24 -26.05
CA GLU A 14 19.65 -11.26 -24.59
C GLU A 14 18.31 -10.98 -23.88
N LEU A 15 17.41 -10.18 -24.46
CA LEU A 15 16.05 -10.04 -23.94
C LEU A 15 15.27 -11.36 -24.07
N LEU A 16 15.29 -11.98 -25.26
CA LEU A 16 14.60 -13.25 -25.53
C LEU A 16 15.18 -14.42 -24.73
N ARG A 17 16.46 -14.34 -24.33
CA ARG A 17 17.09 -15.30 -23.43
C ARG A 17 16.33 -15.45 -22.12
N HIS A 18 15.65 -14.40 -21.64
CA HIS A 18 14.80 -14.44 -20.44
C HIS A 18 13.48 -15.19 -20.66
N ASP A 19 12.99 -15.25 -21.90
CA ASP A 19 11.74 -15.93 -22.26
C ASP A 19 11.93 -17.43 -22.57
N GLY A 20 13.15 -17.84 -22.89
CA GLY A 20 13.53 -19.23 -23.21
C GLY A 20 14.32 -19.94 -22.10
N LEU A 21 14.88 -21.11 -22.46
CA LEU A 21 15.72 -21.92 -21.55
C LEU A 21 17.14 -21.39 -21.38
N GLY A 22 17.59 -20.47 -22.23
CA GLY A 22 18.94 -19.90 -22.19
C GLY A 22 20.03 -20.97 -22.12
N SER A 23 20.90 -20.88 -21.11
CA SER A 23 21.98 -21.86 -20.86
C SER A 23 21.51 -23.25 -20.40
N PHE A 24 20.22 -23.43 -20.13
CA PHE A 24 19.63 -24.72 -19.77
C PHE A 24 19.05 -25.47 -20.97
N LEU A 25 19.20 -24.94 -22.19
CA LEU A 25 18.83 -25.69 -23.39
C LEU A 25 19.61 -27.01 -23.46
N GLY A 26 18.89 -28.14 -23.47
CA GLY A 26 19.49 -29.49 -23.41
C GLY A 26 19.96 -29.92 -22.02
N ARG A 27 19.80 -29.07 -20.98
CA ARG A 27 20.20 -29.35 -19.60
C ARG A 27 19.05 -29.01 -18.64
N ASN A 28 18.21 -30.01 -18.35
CA ASN A 28 17.06 -29.85 -17.45
C ASN A 28 17.39 -30.23 -16.00
N VAL A 29 18.57 -29.87 -15.48
CA VAL A 29 18.91 -30.14 -14.06
C VAL A 29 18.74 -28.89 -13.21
N CYS A 30 18.29 -29.08 -11.98
CA CYS A 30 18.16 -28.03 -10.99
C CYS A 30 19.52 -27.38 -10.74
N HIS A 31 19.60 -26.06 -10.92
CA HIS A 31 20.81 -25.28 -10.67
C HIS A 31 21.30 -25.36 -9.21
N THR A 32 20.41 -25.65 -8.25
CA THR A 32 20.73 -25.60 -6.82
C THR A 32 21.28 -26.92 -6.31
N CYS A 33 20.52 -28.02 -6.52
CA CYS A 33 20.89 -29.33 -5.97
C CYS A 33 21.56 -30.25 -6.99
N SER A 34 21.45 -29.96 -8.30
CA SER A 34 21.94 -30.83 -9.39
C SER A 34 21.40 -32.28 -9.40
N GLU A 35 20.49 -32.64 -8.49
CA GLU A 35 19.95 -34.00 -8.33
C GLU A 35 18.62 -34.23 -9.05
N ALA A 36 17.85 -33.17 -9.28
CA ALA A 36 16.48 -33.25 -9.78
C ALA A 36 16.28 -32.39 -11.03
N GLY A 37 15.18 -32.63 -11.75
CA GLY A 37 14.78 -31.83 -12.89
C GLY A 37 14.55 -30.36 -12.54
N GLY A 38 15.19 -29.45 -13.27
CA GLY A 38 14.95 -28.01 -13.18
C GLY A 38 13.91 -27.58 -14.19
N VAL A 39 12.71 -27.19 -13.74
CA VAL A 39 11.60 -26.78 -14.63
C VAL A 39 10.95 -25.46 -14.21
N PHE A 40 11.31 -24.92 -13.05
CA PHE A 40 10.77 -23.66 -12.56
C PHE A 40 11.82 -22.57 -12.61
N LYS A 41 11.41 -21.34 -12.93
CA LYS A 41 12.24 -20.15 -12.82
C LYS A 41 11.47 -19.04 -12.10
N CYS A 42 12.18 -18.02 -11.63
CA CYS A 42 11.59 -16.87 -10.96
C CYS A 42 12.15 -15.59 -11.57
N PRO A 43 11.42 -14.91 -12.48
CA PRO A 43 11.90 -13.67 -13.10
C PRO A 43 12.19 -12.54 -12.10
N ASP A 44 11.56 -12.56 -10.93
CA ASP A 44 11.75 -11.53 -9.90
C ASP A 44 13.03 -11.73 -9.08
N CYS A 45 13.63 -12.93 -9.09
CA CYS A 45 14.93 -13.17 -8.45
C CYS A 45 16.08 -12.60 -9.27
N PHE A 46 17.16 -12.21 -8.57
CA PHE A 46 18.46 -12.01 -9.22
C PHE A 46 18.89 -13.32 -9.91
N ASN A 47 19.26 -13.25 -11.20
CA ASN A 47 19.45 -14.40 -12.09
C ASN A 47 18.17 -15.25 -12.27
N GLY A 48 17.05 -14.61 -12.53
CA GLY A 48 15.74 -15.25 -12.66
C GLY A 48 15.59 -16.28 -13.80
N SER A 49 16.58 -16.44 -14.67
CA SER A 49 16.65 -17.46 -15.72
C SER A 49 17.14 -18.83 -15.23
N LEU A 50 17.63 -18.93 -13.99
CA LEU A 50 18.12 -20.18 -13.43
C LEU A 50 16.98 -21.16 -13.15
N LEU A 51 17.06 -22.36 -13.75
CA LEU A 51 16.06 -23.41 -13.54
C LEU A 51 16.27 -24.14 -12.21
N ARG A 52 15.19 -24.33 -11.46
CA ARG A 52 15.17 -25.01 -10.17
C ARG A 52 14.11 -26.10 -10.15
N CYS A 53 14.34 -27.13 -9.34
CA CYS A 53 13.30 -28.10 -9.01
C CYS A 53 12.32 -27.47 -8.00
N GLN A 54 11.17 -28.10 -7.83
CA GLN A 54 10.11 -27.65 -6.92
C GLN A 54 10.62 -27.36 -5.50
N ARG A 55 11.36 -28.30 -4.90
CA ARG A 55 11.92 -28.16 -3.54
C ARG A 55 12.80 -26.93 -3.41
N CYS A 56 13.80 -26.81 -4.27
CA CYS A 56 14.74 -25.68 -4.22
C CYS A 56 14.07 -24.34 -4.54
N LEU A 57 13.02 -24.32 -5.39
CA LEU A 57 12.24 -23.11 -5.63
C LEU A 57 11.49 -22.70 -4.36
N VAL A 58 10.80 -23.63 -3.69
CA VAL A 58 10.06 -23.36 -2.45
C VAL A 58 11.01 -22.86 -1.35
N ASP A 59 12.15 -23.51 -1.17
CA ASP A 59 13.09 -23.17 -0.10
C ASP A 59 13.63 -21.74 -0.20
N ILE A 60 14.02 -21.28 -1.41
CA ILE A 60 14.54 -19.91 -1.56
C ILE A 60 13.44 -18.84 -1.44
N HIS A 61 12.18 -19.19 -1.69
CA HIS A 61 11.06 -18.23 -1.67
C HIS A 61 10.34 -18.16 -0.32
N LYS A 62 10.82 -18.87 0.70
CA LYS A 62 10.30 -18.74 2.08
C LYS A 62 10.36 -17.29 2.60
N VAL A 63 11.38 -16.53 2.18
CA VAL A 63 11.58 -15.12 2.55
C VAL A 63 11.14 -14.14 1.46
N HIS A 64 10.74 -14.64 0.28
CA HIS A 64 10.24 -13.84 -0.84
C HIS A 64 8.93 -14.44 -1.41
N PRO A 65 7.86 -14.50 -0.60
CA PRO A 65 6.66 -15.27 -0.93
C PRO A 65 5.78 -14.64 -2.02
N LEU A 66 6.10 -13.41 -2.43
CA LEU A 66 5.32 -12.63 -3.42
C LEU A 66 6.04 -12.52 -4.76
N HIS A 67 7.11 -13.29 -4.97
CA HIS A 67 7.72 -13.37 -6.28
C HIS A 67 6.85 -14.18 -7.25
N ARG A 68 6.83 -13.74 -8.50
CA ARG A 68 6.19 -14.43 -9.61
C ARG A 68 7.12 -15.52 -10.11
N VAL A 69 6.54 -16.68 -10.42
CA VAL A 69 7.27 -17.86 -10.88
C VAL A 69 6.62 -18.44 -12.12
N GLU A 70 7.44 -19.10 -12.92
CA GLU A 70 7.02 -19.70 -14.18
C GLU A 70 7.51 -21.14 -14.26
N ARG A 71 6.74 -21.98 -14.97
CA ARG A 71 7.05 -23.38 -15.20
C ARG A 71 7.27 -23.62 -16.68
N TRP A 72 8.32 -24.36 -17.02
CA TRP A 72 8.53 -24.86 -18.37
C TRP A 72 7.58 -26.03 -18.65
N ASN A 73 6.71 -25.89 -19.65
CA ASN A 73 5.76 -26.94 -20.05
C ASN A 73 6.25 -27.82 -21.21
N GLY A 74 7.47 -27.58 -21.69
CA GLY A 74 8.05 -28.26 -22.86
C GLY A 74 8.11 -27.38 -24.11
N SER A 75 7.30 -26.33 -24.18
CA SER A 75 7.26 -25.40 -25.31
C SER A 75 7.51 -23.95 -24.92
N PHE A 76 6.92 -23.49 -23.81
CA PHE A 76 7.09 -22.13 -23.29
C PHE A 76 7.01 -22.12 -21.76
N PHE A 77 7.31 -20.97 -21.16
CA PHE A 77 7.09 -20.74 -19.74
C PHE A 77 5.66 -20.31 -19.47
N GLU A 78 4.90 -21.16 -18.79
CA GLU A 78 3.56 -20.82 -18.31
C GLU A 78 3.66 -20.20 -16.91
N LYS A 79 2.79 -19.21 -16.65
CA LYS A 79 2.67 -18.63 -15.31
C LYS A 79 2.23 -19.69 -14.32
N THR A 80 2.80 -19.65 -13.13
CA THR A 80 2.32 -20.44 -11.99
C THR A 80 2.45 -19.61 -10.71
N THR A 81 1.99 -20.14 -9.59
CA THR A 81 2.09 -19.46 -8.29
C THR A 81 2.94 -20.28 -7.34
N LEU A 82 3.66 -19.62 -6.44
CA LEU A 82 4.40 -20.31 -5.40
C LEU A 82 3.50 -21.23 -4.57
N LYS A 83 2.24 -20.83 -4.35
CA LYS A 83 1.19 -21.66 -3.74
C LYS A 83 0.93 -22.95 -4.52
N ALA A 84 0.78 -22.88 -5.85
CA ALA A 84 0.56 -24.06 -6.69
C ALA A 84 1.79 -24.98 -6.71
N VAL A 85 3.00 -24.41 -6.59
CA VAL A 85 4.25 -25.15 -6.44
C VAL A 85 4.39 -25.79 -5.04
N GLY A 86 3.57 -25.37 -4.07
CA GLY A 86 3.49 -25.95 -2.72
C GLY A 86 4.10 -25.10 -1.61
N LEU A 87 4.47 -23.84 -1.88
CA LEU A 87 4.91 -22.91 -0.84
C LEU A 87 3.75 -22.59 0.10
N ARG A 88 4.00 -22.72 1.40
CA ARG A 88 3.15 -22.22 2.47
C ARG A 88 3.97 -21.35 3.41
N ILE A 89 3.36 -20.25 3.85
CA ILE A 89 4.01 -19.27 4.72
C ILE A 89 3.44 -19.37 6.13
N GLN A 90 4.31 -19.72 7.07
CA GLN A 90 3.98 -19.65 8.49
C GLN A 90 3.97 -18.18 8.93
N LEU A 91 2.86 -17.76 9.54
CA LEU A 91 2.70 -16.47 10.19
C LEU A 91 2.79 -16.62 11.71
N GLY A 92 3.19 -15.53 12.38
CA GLY A 92 3.49 -15.53 13.81
C GLY A 92 4.91 -16.02 14.11
N HIS A 93 5.26 -16.08 15.39
CA HIS A 93 6.59 -16.47 15.87
C HIS A 93 7.76 -15.71 15.24
N ASP A 94 7.52 -14.50 14.72
CA ASP A 94 8.52 -13.64 14.08
C ASP A 94 9.42 -14.37 13.04
N GLY A 95 8.87 -15.40 12.40
CA GLY A 95 9.54 -16.21 11.37
C GLY A 95 9.92 -17.64 11.80
N ASP A 96 9.89 -17.95 13.10
CA ASP A 96 10.20 -19.29 13.60
C ASP A 96 9.07 -20.32 13.33
N PRO A 97 9.41 -21.63 13.26
CA PRO A 97 8.42 -22.68 13.15
C PRO A 97 7.42 -22.66 14.32
N CYS A 98 6.13 -22.70 13.98
CA CYS A 98 5.06 -22.78 14.97
C CYS A 98 4.81 -24.25 15.36
N PRO A 99 4.73 -24.59 16.66
CA PRO A 99 4.34 -25.94 17.10
C PRO A 99 2.85 -26.23 16.91
N CYS A 100 2.00 -25.19 16.84
CA CYS A 100 0.56 -25.29 16.67
C CYS A 100 0.07 -24.46 15.46
N PRO A 101 0.45 -24.82 14.22
CA PRO A 101 0.01 -24.10 13.04
C PRO A 101 -1.45 -24.43 12.69
N SER A 102 -2.22 -23.42 12.32
CA SER A 102 -3.59 -23.53 11.83
C SER A 102 -3.65 -23.05 10.37
N SER A 103 -4.27 -23.82 9.49
CA SER A 103 -4.35 -23.42 8.08
C SER A 103 -5.19 -22.16 7.93
N GLY A 104 -4.65 -21.18 7.21
CA GLY A 104 -5.41 -20.00 6.79
C GLY A 104 -6.45 -20.31 5.70
N PRO A 105 -7.22 -19.28 5.28
CA PRO A 105 -8.19 -19.39 4.20
C PRO A 105 -7.56 -19.92 2.90
N ARG A 106 -8.29 -20.78 2.19
CA ARG A 106 -7.84 -21.33 0.90
C ARG A 106 -7.71 -20.28 -0.19
N ASP A 107 -8.44 -19.17 -0.09
CA ASP A 107 -8.52 -18.05 -1.03
C ASP A 107 -7.73 -16.82 -0.55
N PHE A 108 -6.70 -17.03 0.29
CA PHE A 108 -5.91 -15.94 0.85
C PHE A 108 -5.14 -15.16 -0.24
N CYS A 109 -5.36 -13.85 -0.28
CA CYS A 109 -4.93 -12.94 -1.31
C CYS A 109 -4.07 -11.82 -0.71
N VAL A 110 -2.87 -11.62 -1.27
CA VAL A 110 -1.99 -10.49 -0.93
C VAL A 110 -1.92 -9.57 -2.13
N VAL A 111 -2.31 -8.31 -1.95
CA VAL A 111 -2.13 -7.25 -2.95
C VAL A 111 -0.82 -6.53 -2.65
N ASP A 112 0.11 -6.61 -3.59
CA ASP A 112 1.45 -6.02 -3.50
C ASP A 112 1.72 -5.06 -4.66
N SER A 113 2.76 -4.25 -4.52
CA SER A 113 3.27 -3.37 -5.59
C SER A 113 3.71 -4.11 -6.87
N SER A 114 4.01 -5.42 -6.78
CA SER A 114 4.31 -6.30 -7.92
C SER A 114 3.08 -6.93 -8.57
N GLY A 115 1.91 -6.87 -7.94
CA GLY A 115 0.68 -7.50 -8.41
C GLY A 115 -0.14 -8.15 -7.29
N ILE A 116 -1.10 -8.98 -7.68
CA ILE A 116 -2.03 -9.67 -6.79
C ILE A 116 -1.65 -11.14 -6.71
N HIS A 117 -1.36 -11.61 -5.50
CA HIS A 117 -0.80 -12.92 -5.23
C HIS A 117 -1.77 -13.80 -4.46
N GLN A 118 -1.98 -15.01 -4.95
CA GLN A 118 -2.66 -16.07 -4.22
C GLN A 118 -1.62 -16.88 -3.45
N ILE A 119 -1.63 -16.79 -2.13
CA ILE A 119 -0.67 -17.50 -1.27
C ILE A 119 -1.38 -18.48 -0.35
N ALA A 120 -0.65 -19.48 0.13
CA ALA A 120 -1.10 -20.32 1.23
C ALA A 120 -0.38 -19.89 2.51
N VAL A 121 -1.14 -19.66 3.57
CA VAL A 121 -0.62 -19.24 4.87
C VAL A 121 -1.07 -20.20 5.96
N ASP A 122 -0.24 -20.33 6.97
CA ASP A 122 -0.52 -21.04 8.21
C ASP A 122 -0.39 -20.03 9.36
N PHE A 123 -1.46 -19.81 10.12
CA PHE A 123 -1.47 -18.93 11.28
C PHE A 123 -0.98 -19.68 12.51
N CYS A 124 -0.24 -19.00 13.39
CA CYS A 124 0.04 -19.51 14.73
C CYS A 124 -1.26 -19.61 15.55
N ASP A 125 -1.50 -20.74 16.21
CA ASP A 125 -2.63 -21.00 17.11
C ASP A 125 -2.20 -21.54 18.49
N CYS A 126 -1.01 -21.15 18.96
CA CYS A 126 -0.44 -21.65 20.22
C CYS A 126 -1.18 -21.22 21.50
N GLY A 127 -2.15 -20.28 21.46
CA GLY A 127 -2.69 -19.60 22.67
C GLY A 127 -1.62 -18.75 23.39
N THR A 128 -1.85 -17.72 24.22
CA THR A 128 -3.01 -17.26 25.02
C THR A 128 -3.02 -15.72 25.14
N ASN A 129 -2.49 -14.97 24.16
CA ASN A 129 -2.36 -13.51 24.24
C ASN A 129 -2.92 -12.84 22.98
N SER A 130 -3.30 -11.55 23.07
CA SER A 130 -3.82 -10.74 21.94
C SER A 130 -2.89 -10.71 20.71
N PHE A 131 -1.63 -11.11 20.86
CA PHE A 131 -0.61 -11.21 19.81
C PHE A 131 -0.77 -12.40 18.86
N THR A 132 -1.52 -13.43 19.23
CA THR A 132 -1.78 -14.59 18.36
C THR A 132 -3.00 -14.39 17.46
N VAL A 133 -3.72 -13.28 17.56
CA VAL A 133 -4.87 -13.00 16.69
C VAL A 133 -4.40 -12.84 15.24
N SER A 134 -5.11 -13.45 14.28
CA SER A 134 -4.72 -13.45 12.86
C SER A 134 -4.39 -12.07 12.28
N ARG A 135 -5.12 -11.01 12.69
CA ARG A 135 -4.83 -9.63 12.27
C ARG A 135 -3.46 -9.12 12.72
N VAL A 136 -3.04 -9.47 13.94
CA VAL A 136 -1.74 -9.05 14.47
C VAL A 136 -0.63 -9.78 13.74
N GLN A 137 -0.83 -11.06 13.46
CA GLN A 137 0.15 -11.86 12.70
C GLN A 137 0.39 -11.30 11.28
N VAL A 138 -0.67 -10.95 10.54
CA VAL A 138 -0.49 -10.33 9.20
C VAL A 138 0.11 -8.94 9.30
N LEU A 139 -0.28 -8.13 10.29
CA LEU A 139 0.32 -6.80 10.50
C LEU A 139 1.81 -6.88 10.80
N ARG A 140 2.25 -7.86 11.61
CA ARG A 140 3.67 -8.12 11.89
C ARG A 140 4.43 -8.61 10.65
N ALA A 141 3.76 -9.32 9.75
CA ALA A 141 4.31 -9.70 8.46
C ALA A 141 4.37 -8.52 7.44
N GLY A 142 4.02 -7.30 7.84
CA GLY A 142 4.01 -6.14 6.95
C GLY A 142 2.79 -6.09 6.03
N TRP A 143 1.71 -6.79 6.38
CA TRP A 143 0.50 -6.89 5.56
C TRP A 143 -0.72 -6.33 6.31
N PHE A 144 -1.30 -5.27 5.76
CA PHE A 144 -2.49 -4.64 6.30
C PHE A 144 -3.76 -5.39 5.89
N PRO A 145 -4.58 -5.88 6.84
CA PRO A 145 -5.77 -6.64 6.49
C PRO A 145 -6.94 -5.77 6.02
N ALA A 146 -7.63 -6.21 4.97
CA ALA A 146 -8.91 -5.62 4.57
C ALA A 146 -10.04 -5.90 5.56
N THR A 147 -9.91 -6.98 6.34
CA THR A 147 -10.87 -7.38 7.39
C THR A 147 -10.12 -7.87 8.62
N PHE A 148 -10.51 -7.40 9.80
CA PHE A 148 -9.73 -7.62 11.03
C PHE A 148 -10.00 -8.95 11.75
N ASN A 149 -11.18 -9.57 11.57
CA ASN A 149 -11.51 -10.79 12.33
C ASN A 149 -11.05 -12.06 11.63
N ARG A 150 -11.19 -12.12 10.31
CA ARG A 150 -10.81 -13.28 9.48
C ARG A 150 -10.20 -12.77 8.16
N PRO A 151 -8.95 -12.29 8.19
CA PRO A 151 -8.32 -11.71 7.02
C PRO A 151 -8.22 -12.73 5.89
N LYS A 152 -8.85 -12.42 4.76
CA LYS A 152 -8.70 -13.16 3.49
C LYS A 152 -7.96 -12.36 2.43
N THR A 153 -8.02 -11.04 2.53
CA THR A 153 -7.34 -10.11 1.64
C THR A 153 -6.53 -9.16 2.50
N VAL A 154 -5.27 -9.00 2.13
CA VAL A 154 -4.33 -8.11 2.80
C VAL A 154 -3.58 -7.31 1.75
N PHE A 155 -3.15 -6.11 2.10
CA PHE A 155 -2.34 -5.22 1.26
C PHE A 155 -0.97 -5.07 1.91
N THR A 156 0.11 -5.20 1.16
CA THR A 156 1.45 -4.98 1.72
C THR A 156 1.61 -3.51 2.12
N PHE A 157 2.40 -3.24 3.16
CA PHE A 157 2.75 -1.87 3.53
C PHE A 157 3.44 -1.16 2.36
N ASP A 158 4.31 -1.85 1.62
CA ASP A 158 4.96 -1.34 0.41
C ASP A 158 3.95 -0.91 -0.67
N CYS A 159 2.88 -1.67 -0.88
CA CYS A 159 1.80 -1.29 -1.80
C CYS A 159 1.12 0.02 -1.35
N LEU A 160 0.82 0.14 -0.07
CA LEU A 160 0.13 1.31 0.49
C LEU A 160 1.03 2.55 0.48
N ASP A 161 2.30 2.40 0.84
CA ASP A 161 3.28 3.48 0.86
C ASP A 161 3.63 3.92 -0.56
N LYS A 162 3.83 2.99 -1.50
CA LYS A 162 4.05 3.32 -2.91
C LYS A 162 2.86 4.08 -3.49
N PHE A 163 1.63 3.65 -3.21
CA PHE A 163 0.45 4.40 -3.64
C PHE A 163 0.40 5.79 -3.01
N HIS A 164 0.67 5.92 -1.71
CA HIS A 164 0.71 7.22 -1.05
C HIS A 164 1.73 8.17 -1.69
N GLN A 165 2.96 7.71 -1.92
CA GLN A 165 3.99 8.51 -2.61
C GLN A 165 3.55 8.92 -4.01
N LEU A 166 2.96 7.99 -4.76
CA LEU A 166 2.46 8.26 -6.10
C LEU A 166 1.33 9.30 -6.11
N THR A 167 0.46 9.34 -5.10
CA THR A 167 -0.56 10.40 -4.98
C THR A 167 0.01 11.79 -4.68
N LEU A 168 1.22 11.85 -4.09
CA LEU A 168 1.91 13.11 -3.81
C LEU A 168 2.76 13.59 -4.99
N GLN A 169 3.38 12.65 -5.70
CA GLN A 169 4.31 12.95 -6.79
C GLN A 169 3.63 13.03 -8.17
N SER A 170 2.48 12.39 -8.33
CA SER A 170 1.78 12.29 -9.60
C SER A 170 0.28 12.50 -9.42
N LYS A 171 -0.41 12.85 -10.50
CA LYS A 171 -1.88 12.99 -10.50
C LYS A 171 -2.59 11.64 -10.75
N ILE A 172 -2.05 10.55 -10.21
CA ILE A 172 -2.61 9.22 -10.41
C ILE A 172 -3.85 9.01 -9.54
N SER A 173 -4.90 8.45 -10.13
CA SER A 173 -6.08 8.06 -9.38
C SER A 173 -5.84 6.70 -8.69
N MET A 174 -6.57 6.45 -7.60
CA MET A 174 -6.56 5.12 -6.97
C MET A 174 -6.99 4.03 -7.97
N PHE A 175 -7.93 4.35 -8.87
CA PHE A 175 -8.40 3.42 -9.89
C PHE A 175 -7.27 3.01 -10.84
N ASP A 176 -6.52 3.97 -11.37
CA ASP A 176 -5.43 3.69 -12.32
C ASP A 176 -4.29 2.92 -11.65
N TYR A 177 -3.98 3.24 -10.39
CA TYR A 177 -3.01 2.47 -9.63
C TYR A 177 -3.47 1.02 -9.44
N TYR A 178 -4.70 0.79 -8.98
CA TYR A 178 -5.24 -0.56 -8.81
C TYR A 178 -5.33 -1.32 -10.14
N GLN A 179 -5.71 -0.63 -11.22
CA GLN A 179 -5.75 -1.22 -12.56
C GLN A 179 -4.36 -1.61 -13.05
N THR A 180 -3.32 -0.84 -12.68
CA THR A 180 -1.92 -1.20 -12.94
C THR A 180 -1.55 -2.48 -12.21
N LEU A 181 -1.95 -2.67 -10.94
CA LEU A 181 -1.70 -3.92 -10.20
C LEU A 181 -2.39 -5.13 -10.87
N LEU A 182 -3.62 -4.95 -11.37
CA LEU A 182 -4.29 -5.99 -12.16
C LEU A 182 -3.50 -6.34 -13.42
N CYS A 183 -3.01 -5.36 -14.17
CA CYS A 183 -2.23 -5.60 -15.39
C CYS A 183 -0.85 -6.22 -15.10
N LEU A 184 -0.20 -5.87 -13.98
CA LEU A 184 1.05 -6.50 -13.55
C LEU A 184 0.86 -7.98 -13.22
N THR A 185 -0.32 -8.34 -12.71
CA THR A 185 -0.72 -9.73 -12.43
C THR A 185 -1.01 -10.46 -13.74
N ASP A 186 -1.93 -9.91 -14.53
CA ASP A 186 -2.32 -10.43 -15.84
C ASP A 186 -2.79 -9.31 -16.78
N ASN A 187 -1.88 -8.86 -17.63
CA ASN A 187 -2.11 -7.77 -18.58
C ASN A 187 -3.14 -8.13 -19.66
N VAL A 188 -3.26 -9.41 -20.02
CA VAL A 188 -4.17 -9.89 -21.07
C VAL A 188 -5.55 -10.23 -20.48
N ARG A 189 -5.67 -10.27 -19.14
CA ARG A 189 -6.90 -10.58 -18.40
C ARG A 189 -7.52 -11.92 -18.80
N LEU A 190 -6.66 -12.91 -19.06
CA LEU A 190 -7.04 -14.29 -19.33
C LEU A 190 -7.55 -14.98 -18.06
N GLU A 191 -7.02 -14.61 -16.91
CA GLU A 191 -7.39 -15.18 -15.62
C GLU A 191 -8.41 -14.31 -14.87
N LYS A 192 -9.30 -14.96 -14.12
CA LYS A 192 -10.21 -14.29 -13.19
C LYS A 192 -9.46 -13.87 -11.94
N VAL A 193 -8.89 -12.68 -11.94
CA VAL A 193 -8.32 -12.06 -10.73
C VAL A 193 -9.45 -11.43 -9.91
N ALA A 194 -9.45 -11.68 -8.59
CA ALA A 194 -10.45 -11.10 -7.70
C ALA A 194 -10.33 -9.58 -7.67
N TYR A 195 -11.43 -8.88 -7.94
CA TYR A 195 -11.49 -7.42 -7.87
C TYR A 195 -11.68 -6.96 -6.42
N ARG A 196 -10.66 -6.30 -5.86
CA ARG A 196 -10.55 -5.84 -4.46
C ARG A 196 -10.41 -4.33 -4.31
N TYR A 197 -10.89 -3.59 -5.30
CA TYR A 197 -10.81 -2.13 -5.31
C TYR A 197 -11.63 -1.46 -4.18
N PRO A 198 -12.86 -1.92 -3.84
CA PRO A 198 -13.59 -1.38 -2.69
C PRO A 198 -12.82 -1.55 -1.38
N GLU A 199 -12.21 -2.72 -1.18
CA GLU A 199 -11.37 -3.01 -0.02
C GLU A 199 -10.13 -2.10 0.01
N PHE A 200 -9.54 -1.79 -1.15
CA PHE A 200 -8.38 -0.89 -1.23
C PHE A 200 -8.71 0.54 -0.79
N HIS A 201 -9.89 1.06 -1.16
CA HIS A 201 -10.38 2.36 -0.67
C HIS A 201 -10.45 2.41 0.85
N GLN A 202 -11.11 1.42 1.46
CA GLN A 202 -11.26 1.34 2.90
C GLN A 202 -9.92 1.22 3.61
N VAL A 203 -9.07 0.29 3.15
CA VAL A 203 -7.74 0.06 3.74
C VAL A 203 -6.89 1.30 3.65
N PHE A 204 -6.84 1.97 2.49
CA PHE A 204 -6.03 3.17 2.33
C PHE A 204 -6.52 4.34 3.19
N ARG A 205 -7.84 4.48 3.38
CA ARG A 205 -8.41 5.47 4.30
C ARG A 205 -7.94 5.22 5.74
N ILE A 206 -8.02 3.98 6.21
CA ILE A 206 -7.57 3.59 7.56
C ILE A 206 -6.06 3.76 7.69
N TRP A 207 -5.28 3.34 6.68
CA TRP A 207 -3.82 3.45 6.63
C TRP A 207 -3.37 4.90 6.84
N ARG A 208 -3.94 5.85 6.08
CA ARG A 208 -3.61 7.27 6.23
C ARG A 208 -3.93 7.80 7.63
N GLY A 209 -5.06 7.41 8.20
CA GLY A 209 -5.42 7.78 9.59
C GLY A 209 -4.41 7.27 10.60
N LEU A 210 -4.00 6.00 10.49
CA LEU A 210 -2.98 5.41 11.36
C LEU A 210 -1.61 6.08 11.18
N LEU A 211 -1.23 6.44 9.96
CA LEU A 211 0.02 7.19 9.72
C LEU A 211 -0.01 8.59 10.32
N MET A 212 -1.17 9.27 10.32
CA MET A 212 -1.33 10.57 11.02
C MET A 212 -1.11 10.41 12.53
N LEU A 213 -1.75 9.41 13.14
CA LEU A 213 -1.59 9.09 14.57
C LEU A 213 -0.13 8.71 14.91
N LYS A 214 0.50 7.88 14.07
CA LYS A 214 1.92 7.49 14.22
C LYS A 214 2.84 8.71 14.14
N ARG A 215 2.63 9.61 13.17
CA ARG A 215 3.41 10.84 13.00
C ARG A 215 3.30 11.76 14.20
N ALA A 216 2.13 11.85 14.82
CA ALA A 216 1.89 12.67 16.01
C ALA A 216 2.27 11.97 17.33
N GLY A 217 2.91 10.79 17.29
CA GLY A 217 3.35 10.08 18.50
C GLY A 217 2.23 9.53 19.38
N ARG A 218 1.01 9.34 18.83
CA ARG A 218 -0.15 8.90 19.63
C ARG A 218 -0.08 7.45 20.08
N GLY A 219 0.83 6.66 19.53
CA GLY A 219 1.11 5.31 20.01
C GLY A 219 1.83 5.30 21.37
N GLN A 220 2.40 6.43 21.80
CA GLN A 220 3.15 6.58 23.04
C GLN A 220 2.38 7.36 24.11
N ASP A 221 1.20 7.90 23.77
CA ASP A 221 0.32 8.59 24.70
C ASP A 221 -0.29 7.58 25.69
N PRO A 222 -0.08 7.73 27.02
CA PRO A 222 -0.65 6.81 28.00
C PRO A 222 -2.19 6.74 27.97
N ALA A 223 -2.85 7.80 27.52
CA ALA A 223 -4.30 7.85 27.36
C ALA A 223 -4.77 7.35 25.98
N GLY A 224 -3.82 6.97 25.11
CA GLY A 224 -4.08 6.38 23.81
C GLY A 224 -4.60 7.37 22.78
N VAL A 225 -5.17 6.83 21.69
CA VAL A 225 -5.64 7.63 20.55
C VAL A 225 -6.83 8.53 20.88
N ASP A 226 -7.65 8.15 21.87
CA ASP A 226 -8.85 8.89 22.25
C ASP A 226 -8.54 10.22 22.96
N ALA A 227 -7.31 10.38 23.46
CA ALA A 227 -6.82 11.64 24.03
C ALA A 227 -6.46 12.69 22.96
N THR A 228 -6.50 12.32 21.68
CA THR A 228 -6.17 13.25 20.59
C THR A 228 -7.16 14.41 20.58
N GLY A 229 -6.64 15.60 20.88
CA GLY A 229 -7.39 16.85 20.92
C GLY A 229 -7.68 17.42 19.54
N GLN A 230 -8.38 18.56 19.54
CA GLN A 230 -8.72 19.27 18.31
C GLN A 230 -7.46 19.82 17.64
N GLY A 231 -7.29 19.54 16.34
CA GLY A 231 -6.16 20.00 15.54
C GLY A 231 -4.80 19.36 15.85
N GLU A 232 -4.71 18.43 16.82
CA GLU A 232 -3.42 17.91 17.29
C GLU A 232 -2.66 17.03 16.28
N LEU A 233 -3.32 16.56 15.22
CA LEU A 233 -2.71 15.83 14.10
C LEU A 233 -2.44 16.72 12.87
N ALA A 234 -2.85 18.00 12.93
CA ALA A 234 -2.64 18.95 11.84
C ALA A 234 -1.14 19.24 11.69
N VAL A 235 -0.64 19.22 10.46
CA VAL A 235 0.72 19.71 10.18
C VAL A 235 0.61 21.19 9.92
N GLU A 236 1.25 21.97 10.77
CA GLU A 236 1.37 23.41 10.58
C GLU A 236 2.20 23.70 9.33
N CYS A 237 1.75 24.65 8.52
CA CYS A 237 2.52 25.09 7.38
C CYS A 237 3.74 25.87 7.87
N PRO A 238 4.99 25.43 7.57
CA PRO A 238 6.18 26.15 8.03
C PRO A 238 6.36 27.51 7.35
N ALA A 239 5.70 27.73 6.21
CA ALA A 239 5.72 29.00 5.48
C ALA A 239 4.68 29.99 5.98
N CYS A 240 3.66 29.56 6.72
CA CYS A 240 2.69 30.48 7.33
C CYS A 240 3.37 31.30 8.45
N PRO A 241 2.94 32.55 8.66
CA PRO A 241 3.49 33.40 9.73
C PRO A 241 3.01 32.91 11.10
N HIS A 242 3.96 32.57 11.99
CA HIS A 242 3.74 32.07 13.34
C HIS A 242 4.42 33.00 14.37
N PRO A 243 3.66 33.87 15.06
CA PRO A 243 4.19 34.74 16.11
C PRO A 243 5.00 33.95 17.16
N GLY A 244 6.20 34.44 17.49
CA GLY A 244 7.09 33.80 18.47
C GLY A 244 7.80 32.53 17.99
N ARG A 245 7.65 32.13 16.71
CA ARG A 245 8.35 30.97 16.13
C ARG A 245 9.18 31.31 14.91
N ASN A 246 8.57 31.88 13.88
CA ASN A 246 9.24 32.21 12.62
C ASN A 246 9.06 33.68 12.19
N LEU A 247 8.50 34.52 13.07
CA LEU A 247 8.42 35.96 12.88
C LEU A 247 9.46 36.67 13.77
N PRO A 248 10.11 37.74 13.28
CA PRO A 248 11.03 38.54 14.09
C PRO A 248 10.29 39.38 15.13
N ASP A 249 10.99 39.85 16.16
CA ASP A 249 10.42 40.79 17.13
C ASP A 249 9.98 42.10 16.45
N GLY A 250 8.84 42.64 16.88
CA GLY A 250 8.26 43.85 16.29
C GLY A 250 7.70 43.67 14.87
N TRP A 251 7.44 42.44 14.43
CA TRP A 251 6.81 42.13 13.12
C TRP A 251 5.45 42.82 12.94
N ASP A 252 4.74 43.10 14.04
CA ASP A 252 3.41 43.72 14.09
C ASP A 252 3.46 45.25 14.05
N ILE A 253 4.65 45.85 14.10
CA ILE A 253 4.83 47.30 13.99
C ILE A 253 4.58 47.72 12.53
N PRO A 254 3.61 48.61 12.26
CA PRO A 254 3.30 49.04 10.91
C PRO A 254 4.51 49.66 10.20
N GLY A 255 4.88 49.13 9.04
CA GLY A 255 5.98 49.62 8.23
C GLY A 255 5.87 49.21 6.76
N PRO A 256 6.77 49.69 5.89
CA PRO A 256 6.69 49.45 4.44
C PRO A 256 6.75 47.97 4.02
N LEU A 257 7.29 47.11 4.89
CA LEU A 257 7.49 45.67 4.64
C LEU A 257 6.49 44.76 5.37
N SER A 258 5.42 45.32 5.96
CA SER A 258 4.40 44.54 6.69
C SER A 258 3.75 43.44 5.85
N PHE A 259 3.70 43.62 4.53
CA PHE A 259 3.17 42.63 3.58
C PHE A 259 3.92 41.29 3.62
N ILE A 260 5.19 41.25 4.07
CA ILE A 260 5.99 40.02 4.15
C ILE A 260 5.43 39.07 5.23
N TYR A 261 4.79 39.60 6.27
CA TYR A 261 4.23 38.83 7.39
C TYR A 261 2.72 38.58 7.25
N THR A 262 2.13 38.93 6.11
CA THR A 262 0.70 38.77 5.87
C THR A 262 0.36 37.29 5.68
N ASP A 263 -0.60 36.79 6.45
CA ASP A 263 -1.15 35.45 6.24
C ASP A 263 -2.17 35.48 5.11
N PHE A 264 -1.92 34.68 4.07
CA PHE A 264 -2.84 34.55 2.94
C PHE A 264 -3.66 33.29 3.12
N ILE A 265 -4.87 33.45 3.68
CA ILE A 265 -5.83 32.36 3.79
C ILE A 265 -6.56 32.23 2.46
N ALA A 266 -6.02 31.39 1.58
CA ALA A 266 -6.70 31.01 0.35
C ALA A 266 -7.71 29.90 0.64
N VAL A 267 -9.00 30.26 0.65
CA VAL A 267 -10.09 29.28 0.69
C VAL A 267 -10.42 28.92 -0.76
N ASP A 268 -10.14 27.68 -1.18
CA ASP A 268 -10.55 27.19 -2.50
C ASP A 268 -12.09 27.10 -2.55
N GLY A 269 -12.70 28.15 -3.10
CA GLY A 269 -14.14 28.28 -3.28
C GLY A 269 -14.69 27.45 -4.45
N ASN A 270 -14.15 26.26 -4.69
CA ASN A 270 -14.70 25.35 -5.70
C ASN A 270 -16.00 24.69 -5.18
N PHE A 271 -17.06 25.50 -5.08
CA PHE A 271 -18.42 25.09 -4.68
C PHE A 271 -19.15 24.24 -5.74
N LYS A 272 -18.44 23.68 -6.73
CA LYS A 272 -19.03 22.73 -7.71
C LYS A 272 -19.26 21.33 -7.13
N LEU A 273 -18.88 21.10 -5.87
CA LEU A 273 -19.34 19.95 -5.09
C LEU A 273 -20.86 20.07 -4.90
N LYS A 274 -21.62 19.47 -5.81
CA LYS A 274 -23.04 19.22 -5.60
C LYS A 274 -23.16 18.33 -4.36
N GLN A 275 -23.48 18.93 -3.22
CA GLN A 275 -23.99 18.24 -2.03
C GLN A 275 -25.34 17.60 -2.40
N LYS A 276 -25.30 16.47 -3.09
CA LYS A 276 -26.43 15.56 -3.07
C LYS A 276 -26.23 14.72 -1.82
N ASP A 277 -27.02 14.98 -0.80
CA ASP A 277 -27.20 14.01 0.26
C ASP A 277 -27.68 12.70 -0.38
N ARG A 278 -26.89 11.65 -0.21
CA ARG A 278 -27.16 10.30 -0.71
C ARG A 278 -27.56 9.35 0.42
N GLY A 279 -27.77 9.85 1.64
CA GLY A 279 -28.04 9.04 2.83
C GLY A 279 -26.86 8.15 3.23
N ILE A 280 -25.63 8.52 2.85
CA ILE A 280 -24.43 7.76 3.17
C ILE A 280 -24.05 8.06 4.62
N ARG A 281 -24.07 7.01 5.47
CA ARG A 281 -23.56 7.09 6.84
C ARG A 281 -22.07 6.76 6.83
N ASP A 282 -21.23 7.78 6.85
CA ASP A 282 -19.78 7.62 6.87
C ASP A 282 -19.22 7.92 8.27
N PRO A 283 -18.61 6.94 8.97
CA PRO A 283 -18.00 7.19 10.26
C PRO A 283 -16.71 8.02 10.11
N GLU A 284 -16.59 9.06 10.94
CA GLU A 284 -15.37 9.86 11.03
C GLU A 284 -14.24 9.04 11.66
N LEU A 285 -13.09 8.97 10.95
CA LEU A 285 -11.90 8.29 11.49
C LEU A 285 -11.00 9.22 12.32
N ALA A 286 -11.18 10.53 12.18
CA ALA A 286 -10.35 11.54 12.82
C ALA A 286 -11.18 12.79 13.17
N PRO A 287 -12.16 12.66 14.09
CA PRO A 287 -13.15 13.70 14.38
C PRO A 287 -12.49 14.91 15.03
N GLY A 288 -12.36 16.01 14.29
CA GLY A 288 -11.72 17.23 14.80
C GLY A 288 -10.19 17.15 14.94
N TRP A 289 -9.57 16.01 14.66
CA TRP A 289 -8.16 15.78 15.04
C TRP A 289 -7.15 16.48 14.14
N ALA A 290 -7.55 16.96 12.95
CA ALA A 290 -6.66 17.62 12.01
C ALA A 290 -7.26 18.95 11.52
N TYR A 291 -7.30 19.17 10.21
CA TYR A 291 -7.73 20.45 9.62
C TYR A 291 -9.24 20.70 9.68
N PHE A 292 -10.06 19.65 9.85
CA PHE A 292 -11.51 19.77 10.00
C PHE A 292 -11.89 19.76 11.48
N VAL A 293 -12.91 20.54 11.83
CA VAL A 293 -13.52 20.56 13.16
C VAL A 293 -14.42 19.33 13.38
N LYS A 294 -14.81 19.07 14.62
CA LYS A 294 -15.80 18.02 14.92
C LYS A 294 -17.17 18.41 14.36
N GLU A 295 -17.88 17.44 13.79
CA GLU A 295 -19.18 17.68 13.15
C GLU A 295 -20.27 18.14 14.13
N GLU A 296 -20.39 17.50 15.30
CA GLU A 296 -21.45 17.86 16.26
C GLU A 296 -21.35 19.32 16.73
N PRO A 297 -20.20 19.83 17.24
CA PRO A 297 -20.06 21.24 17.59
C PRO A 297 -20.21 22.18 16.39
N TYR A 298 -19.81 21.75 15.19
CA TYR A 298 -19.95 22.55 13.98
C TYR A 298 -21.42 22.73 13.59
N GLN A 299 -22.21 21.66 13.63
CA GLN A 299 -23.65 21.72 13.36
C GLN A 299 -24.40 22.53 14.42
N GLU A 300 -23.96 22.49 15.69
CA GLU A 300 -24.49 23.38 16.72
C GLU A 300 -24.20 24.84 16.42
N PHE A 301 -22.95 25.17 16.08
CA PHE A 301 -22.56 26.52 15.68
C PHE A 301 -23.40 27.02 14.50
N LEU A 302 -23.62 26.22 13.46
CA LEU A 302 -24.39 26.62 12.28
C LEU A 302 -25.84 27.03 12.58
N LYS A 303 -26.46 26.49 13.64
CA LYS A 303 -27.83 26.86 14.04
C LYS A 303 -27.94 28.32 14.46
N ASP A 304 -26.86 28.92 14.92
CA ASP A 304 -26.83 30.33 15.34
C ASP A 304 -26.65 31.30 14.16
N TYR A 305 -26.36 30.79 12.95
CA TYR A 305 -25.95 31.60 11.79
C TYR A 305 -26.75 31.31 10.50
N VAL A 306 -28.02 30.91 10.62
CA VAL A 306 -28.88 30.50 9.48
C VAL A 306 -29.13 31.62 8.47
N ASP A 307 -29.25 32.87 8.93
CA ASP A 307 -29.65 34.04 8.11
C ASP A 307 -28.52 35.07 7.91
N GLN A 308 -27.26 34.63 7.80
CA GLN A 308 -26.20 35.58 7.45
C GLN A 308 -26.30 35.98 5.98
N THR A 309 -26.64 37.25 5.75
CA THR A 309 -26.56 37.86 4.42
C THR A 309 -25.13 37.72 3.90
N GLU A 310 -24.96 37.03 2.77
CA GLU A 310 -23.66 36.87 2.12
C GLU A 310 -22.98 38.24 1.97
N VAL A 311 -21.81 38.41 2.60
CA VAL A 311 -21.07 39.67 2.55
C VAL A 311 -20.59 39.85 1.11
N ARG A 312 -21.30 40.69 0.34
CA ARG A 312 -20.82 41.17 -0.95
C ARG A 312 -19.63 42.08 -0.73
N THR A 313 -18.44 41.50 -0.56
CA THR A 313 -17.20 42.27 -0.69
C THR A 313 -17.13 42.79 -2.11
N ARG A 314 -17.28 44.11 -2.27
CA ARG A 314 -17.03 44.80 -3.55
C ARG A 314 -15.53 44.72 -3.82
N CYS A 315 -15.07 43.61 -4.37
CA CYS A 315 -13.81 43.58 -5.10
C CYS A 315 -14.11 44.17 -6.49
N SER A 316 -13.83 45.47 -6.61
CA SER A 316 -13.69 46.20 -7.89
C SER A 316 -12.54 45.64 -8.71
#